data_AF-A0A1F1I8G6-F1
#
_entry.id   AF-A0A1F1I8G6-F1
#
_cell.length_a   1.000
_cell.length_b   1.000
_cell.length_c   1.000
_cell.angle_alpha   90.00
_cell.angle_beta   90.00
_cell.angle_gamma   90.00
#
_symmetry.space_group_name_H-M   'P 1'
#
loop_
_entity.id
_entity.type
_entity.pdbx_description
1 polymer ?
#
loop_
_entity_poly.entity_id
_entity_poly.type
_entity_poly.pdbx_seq_one_letter_code
_entity_poly.pdbx_strand_id
1 'polypeptide(L)'
;MRTGRDTTRTARTTALLLLPLVLVGLTGCADDSDDGYVDFAAYEQEFHDYAERLPLPEGDSYGELRPPEEPTEYGVDAGRVLALSYYTCFWTREYLRAHDDGDVPRRDRAEGRLADGLKDPMIKYSVGNPEREALDEARLGDLTKFRQEVAANCPEGS
;
A
#
# COMPACT_ATOMS: atom_id res chain seq x y z
N MET A 1 -19.77 65.71 0.20
CA MET A 1 -19.42 66.58 -0.95
C MET A 1 -18.48 67.69 -0.49
N ARG A 2 -17.18 67.55 -0.75
CA ARG A 2 -16.21 68.65 -0.89
C ARG A 2 -15.01 68.11 -1.63
N THR A 3 -14.82 68.62 -2.83
CA THR A 3 -13.70 68.38 -3.74
C THR A 3 -12.53 69.28 -3.34
N GLY A 4 -11.31 68.74 -3.42
CA GLY A 4 -10.07 69.49 -3.28
C GLY A 4 -8.92 68.68 -3.85
N ARG A 5 -8.53 68.97 -5.09
CA ARG A 5 -7.32 68.46 -5.74
C ARG A 5 -6.11 69.17 -5.13
N ASP A 6 -5.05 68.42 -4.89
CA ASP A 6 -3.69 68.93 -5.05
C ASP A 6 -2.88 67.95 -5.90
N THR A 7 -2.18 68.53 -6.87
CA THR A 7 -1.44 67.84 -7.93
C THR A 7 0.00 68.35 -7.89
N THR A 8 0.94 67.54 -8.38
CA THR A 8 2.41 67.72 -8.48
C THR A 8 3.18 67.17 -7.26
N ARG A 9 4.25 66.38 -7.37
CA ARG A 9 5.24 66.27 -8.46
C ARG A 9 5.99 64.92 -8.33
N THR A 10 6.03 64.21 -9.45
CA THR A 10 7.16 63.46 -10.03
C THR A 10 8.25 62.86 -9.12
N ALA A 11 8.33 61.54 -9.08
CA ALA A 11 9.59 60.82 -9.20
C ALA A 11 9.34 59.54 -10.02
N ARG A 12 9.63 59.62 -11.32
CA ARG A 12 9.80 58.46 -12.19
C ARG A 12 11.10 57.79 -11.78
N THR A 13 11.02 56.56 -11.28
CA THR A 13 12.17 55.66 -11.28
C THR A 13 11.79 54.47 -12.13
N THR A 14 12.16 54.59 -13.39
CA THR A 14 12.18 53.54 -14.39
C THR A 14 13.12 52.44 -13.89
N ALA A 15 12.57 51.30 -13.44
CA ALA A 15 13.37 50.08 -13.30
C ALA A 15 13.27 49.33 -14.64
N LEU A 16 14.29 49.56 -15.47
CA LEU A 16 14.56 48.80 -16.68
C LEU A 16 14.74 47.31 -16.32
N LEU A 17 13.99 46.47 -17.03
CA LEU A 17 14.36 45.15 -17.55
C LEU A 17 15.80 44.68 -17.28
N LEU A 18 15.93 43.48 -16.70
CA LEU A 18 16.91 42.46 -17.08
C LEU A 18 16.35 41.06 -16.75
N LEU A 19 15.55 40.49 -17.68
CA LEU A 19 15.56 39.05 -17.92
C LEU A 19 16.86 38.75 -18.69
N PRO A 20 17.74 37.92 -18.14
CA PRO A 20 17.96 36.60 -18.74
C PRO A 20 18.21 35.56 -17.61
N LEU A 21 18.05 34.26 -17.77
CA LEU A 21 18.60 33.41 -18.80
C LEU A 21 17.90 32.06 -18.65
N VAL A 22 17.50 31.50 -19.79
CA VAL A 22 17.06 30.12 -19.95
C VAL A 22 18.15 29.19 -19.41
N LEU A 23 17.85 28.47 -18.34
CA LEU A 23 18.51 27.22 -17.98
C LEU A 23 17.47 26.11 -18.14
N VAL A 24 17.20 25.78 -19.39
CA VAL A 24 16.68 24.45 -19.77
C VAL A 24 17.85 23.50 -19.55
N GLY A 25 18.03 23.11 -18.30
CA GLY A 25 18.86 22.00 -17.87
C GLY A 25 17.98 20.81 -17.53
N LEU A 26 17.15 20.38 -18.48
CA LEU A 26 16.53 19.06 -18.46
C LEU A 26 17.22 18.22 -19.53
N THR A 27 18.50 17.94 -19.34
CA THR A 27 19.06 16.66 -19.77
C THR A 27 18.53 15.60 -18.81
N GLY A 28 17.22 15.38 -18.83
CA GLY A 28 16.58 14.17 -18.36
C GLY A 28 16.51 13.22 -19.54
N CYS A 29 17.66 12.75 -20.02
CA CYS A 29 17.70 11.47 -20.72
C CYS A 29 17.68 10.39 -19.65
N ALA A 30 16.50 10.14 -19.11
CA ALA A 30 16.16 8.85 -18.53
C ALA A 30 14.97 8.37 -19.37
N ASP A 31 15.31 7.94 -20.59
CA ASP A 31 14.52 6.93 -21.28
C ASP A 31 14.93 5.60 -20.62
N ASP A 32 14.63 5.49 -19.31
CA ASP A 32 14.85 4.27 -18.56
C ASP A 32 13.74 3.34 -19.00
N SER A 33 14.17 2.30 -19.68
CA SER A 33 13.33 1.18 -20.04
C SER A 33 12.70 0.67 -18.75
N ASP A 34 11.37 0.71 -18.69
CA ASP A 34 10.52 0.14 -17.64
C ASP A 34 10.87 -1.35 -17.49
N ASP A 35 11.90 -1.64 -16.70
CA ASP A 35 12.54 -2.94 -16.56
C ASP A 35 11.79 -3.85 -15.57
N GLY A 36 10.65 -3.38 -15.06
CA GLY A 36 9.76 -4.14 -14.20
C GLY A 36 10.27 -4.26 -12.76
N TYR A 37 11.26 -3.45 -12.39
CA TYR A 37 11.84 -3.41 -11.05
C TYR A 37 11.88 -2.00 -10.46
N VAL A 38 11.92 -1.90 -9.13
CA VAL A 38 11.93 -0.68 -8.33
C VAL A 38 12.90 -0.81 -7.16
N ASP A 39 13.36 0.32 -6.61
CA ASP A 39 14.20 0.33 -5.40
C ASP A 39 13.37 0.09 -4.11
N PHE A 40 14.05 -0.02 -2.97
CA PHE A 40 13.40 -0.22 -1.67
C PHE A 40 12.42 0.89 -1.30
N ALA A 41 12.71 2.15 -1.64
CA ALA A 41 11.86 3.27 -1.25
C ALA A 41 10.52 3.24 -2.01
N ALA A 42 10.56 2.95 -3.30
CA ALA A 42 9.36 2.76 -4.11
C ALA A 42 8.57 1.51 -3.67
N TYR A 43 9.25 0.39 -3.39
CA TYR A 43 8.64 -0.83 -2.84
C TYR A 43 7.94 -0.59 -1.49
N GLU A 44 8.59 0.14 -0.58
CA GLU A 44 8.04 0.50 0.73
C GLU A 44 6.83 1.43 0.59
N GLN A 45 6.89 2.38 -0.33
CA GLN A 45 5.77 3.25 -0.63
C GLN A 45 4.58 2.46 -1.19
N GLU A 46 4.79 1.57 -2.16
CA GLU A 46 3.74 0.68 -2.68
C GLU A 46 3.06 -0.12 -1.55
N PHE A 47 3.84 -0.64 -0.60
CA PHE A 47 3.33 -1.38 0.55
C PHE A 47 2.43 -0.49 1.42
N HIS A 48 2.89 0.69 1.82
CA HIS A 48 2.12 1.56 2.71
C HIS A 48 0.87 2.13 2.04
N ASP A 49 0.98 2.61 0.80
CA ASP A 49 -0.15 3.13 0.02
C ASP A 49 -1.24 2.06 -0.14
N TYR A 50 -0.85 0.79 -0.28
CA TYR A 50 -1.80 -0.31 -0.36
C TYR A 50 -2.37 -0.73 1.00
N ALA A 51 -1.52 -0.78 2.03
CA ALA A 51 -1.89 -1.14 3.39
C ALA A 51 -2.97 -0.22 3.97
N GLU A 52 -2.96 1.08 3.63
CA GLU A 52 -4.01 2.04 4.05
C GLU A 52 -5.43 1.63 3.62
N ARG A 53 -5.54 0.84 2.55
CA ARG A 53 -6.81 0.39 1.97
C ARG A 53 -7.29 -0.95 2.51
N LEU A 54 -6.46 -1.63 3.29
CA LEU A 54 -6.66 -2.99 3.76
C LEU A 54 -6.80 -3.00 5.29
N PRO A 55 -8.02 -2.80 5.83
CA PRO A 55 -8.19 -2.73 7.29
C PRO A 55 -7.86 -4.07 7.95
N LEU A 56 -6.95 -4.05 8.93
CA LEU A 56 -6.59 -5.19 9.75
C LEU A 56 -7.62 -5.43 10.88
N PRO A 57 -7.58 -6.60 11.54
CA PRO A 57 -8.30 -6.81 12.80
C PRO A 57 -7.93 -5.76 13.85
N GLU A 58 -8.82 -5.57 14.83
CA GLU A 58 -8.60 -4.59 15.89
C GLU A 58 -7.35 -4.92 16.69
N GLY A 59 -6.46 -3.93 16.84
CA GLY A 59 -5.20 -4.07 17.59
C GLY A 59 -4.01 -4.53 16.75
N ASP A 60 -4.22 -4.97 15.50
CA ASP A 60 -3.14 -5.34 14.58
C ASP A 60 -2.70 -4.14 13.71
N SER A 61 -1.44 -4.15 13.26
CA SER A 61 -0.87 -3.12 12.38
C SER A 61 0.11 -3.70 11.37
N TYR A 62 0.15 -3.11 10.17
CA TYR A 62 1.24 -3.33 9.23
C TYR A 62 2.51 -2.71 9.84
N GLY A 63 3.46 -3.54 10.25
CA GLY A 63 4.72 -3.07 10.82
C GLY A 63 5.56 -2.25 9.83
N GLU A 64 6.68 -1.72 10.32
CA GLU A 64 7.66 -1.04 9.46
C GLU A 64 8.47 -2.06 8.66
N LEU A 65 8.68 -1.76 7.37
CA LEU A 65 9.62 -2.51 6.55
C LEU A 65 11.04 -2.07 6.88
N ARG A 66 11.99 -3.00 6.79
CA ARG A 66 13.41 -2.71 7.05
C ARG A 66 14.15 -2.64 5.72
N PRO A 67 14.93 -1.57 5.48
CA PRO A 67 15.77 -1.51 4.30
C PRO A 67 16.79 -2.65 4.32
N PRO A 68 17.10 -3.25 3.16
CA PRO A 68 18.09 -4.31 3.06
C PRO A 68 19.51 -3.78 3.36
N GLU A 69 20.41 -4.68 3.77
CA GLU A 69 21.81 -4.33 4.04
C GLU A 69 22.58 -3.94 2.76
N GLU A 70 22.17 -4.50 1.61
CA GLU A 70 22.74 -4.23 0.29
C GLU A 70 21.66 -3.67 -0.65
N PRO A 71 22.02 -2.81 -1.62
CA PRO A 71 21.08 -2.34 -2.64
C PRO A 71 20.38 -3.52 -3.32
N THR A 72 19.04 -3.53 -3.22
CA THR A 72 18.19 -4.62 -3.73
C THR A 72 17.08 -4.01 -4.58
N GLU A 73 16.79 -4.67 -5.69
CA GLU A 73 15.69 -4.31 -6.59
C GLU A 73 14.51 -5.27 -6.36
N TYR A 74 13.30 -4.73 -6.43
CA TYR A 74 12.05 -5.43 -6.20
C TYR A 74 11.21 -5.37 -7.46
N GLY A 75 10.41 -6.40 -7.75
CA GLY A 75 9.46 -6.30 -8.88
C GLY A 75 8.44 -5.17 -8.64
N VAL A 76 7.97 -4.54 -9.71
CA VAL A 76 6.80 -3.64 -9.64
C VAL A 76 5.62 -4.39 -8.99
N ASP A 77 4.83 -3.68 -8.19
CA ASP A 77 3.74 -4.21 -7.37
C ASP A 77 4.17 -5.18 -6.24
N ALA A 78 5.46 -5.44 -6.03
CA ALA A 78 5.91 -6.33 -4.95
C ALA A 78 5.50 -5.82 -3.56
N GLY A 79 5.49 -4.49 -3.35
CA GLY A 79 5.06 -3.91 -2.07
C GLY A 79 3.57 -4.15 -1.83
N ARG A 80 2.77 -3.98 -2.89
CA ARG A 80 1.34 -4.28 -2.89
C ARG A 80 1.05 -5.76 -2.60
N VAL A 81 1.80 -6.68 -3.22
CA VAL A 81 1.68 -8.13 -2.97
C VAL A 81 1.99 -8.45 -1.50
N LEU A 82 3.02 -7.83 -0.93
CA LEU A 82 3.34 -8.01 0.49
C LEU A 82 2.20 -7.52 1.40
N ALA A 83 1.62 -6.36 1.13
CA ALA A 83 0.50 -5.83 1.91
C ALA A 83 -0.73 -6.77 1.89
N LEU A 84 -1.03 -7.38 0.73
CA LEU A 84 -2.09 -8.39 0.59
C LEU A 84 -1.78 -9.68 1.34
N SER A 85 -0.52 -10.11 1.33
CA SER A 85 -0.07 -11.27 2.11
C SER A 85 -0.26 -11.01 3.61
N TYR A 86 0.12 -9.85 4.11
CA TYR A 86 -0.07 -9.46 5.52
C TYR A 86 -1.56 -9.41 5.86
N TYR A 87 -2.39 -8.77 5.03
CA TYR A 87 -3.84 -8.73 5.22
C TYR A 87 -4.44 -10.13 5.37
N THR A 88 -4.12 -11.02 4.43
CA THR A 88 -4.62 -12.41 4.43
C THR A 88 -4.16 -13.14 5.68
N CYS A 89 -2.90 -12.98 6.05
CA CYS A 89 -2.32 -13.56 7.25
C CYS A 89 -3.08 -13.14 8.52
N PHE A 90 -3.23 -11.84 8.76
CA PHE A 90 -3.88 -11.31 9.97
C PHE A 90 -5.34 -11.78 10.08
N TRP A 91 -6.09 -11.73 8.98
CA TRP A 91 -7.48 -12.20 8.99
C TRP A 91 -7.60 -13.72 9.10
N THR A 92 -6.62 -14.49 8.60
CA THR A 92 -6.58 -15.95 8.79
C THR A 92 -6.31 -16.30 10.27
N ARG A 93 -5.38 -15.59 10.92
CA ARG A 93 -5.15 -15.73 12.36
C ARG A 93 -6.39 -15.39 13.17
N GLU A 94 -7.05 -14.30 12.83
CA GLU A 94 -8.28 -13.86 13.48
C GLU A 94 -9.41 -14.89 13.32
N TYR A 95 -9.56 -15.46 12.12
CA TYR A 95 -10.50 -16.55 11.86
C TYR A 95 -10.22 -17.76 12.76
N LEU A 96 -8.95 -18.22 12.82
CA LEU A 96 -8.56 -19.37 13.62
C LEU A 96 -8.79 -19.12 15.12
N ARG A 97 -8.40 -17.95 15.63
CA ARG A 97 -8.65 -17.56 17.03
C ARG A 97 -10.14 -17.57 17.35
N ALA A 98 -10.95 -16.91 16.52
CA ALA A 98 -12.39 -16.87 16.70
C ALA A 98 -13.05 -18.25 16.63
N HIS A 99 -12.56 -19.12 15.74
CA HIS A 99 -13.00 -20.51 15.67
C HIS A 99 -12.69 -21.27 16.97
N ASP A 100 -11.46 -21.19 17.45
CA ASP A 100 -11.01 -21.90 18.65
C ASP A 100 -11.70 -21.38 19.93
N ASP A 101 -12.02 -20.08 19.97
CA ASP A 101 -12.80 -19.45 21.05
C ASP A 101 -14.32 -19.74 20.97
N GLY A 102 -14.81 -20.28 19.84
CA GLY A 102 -16.24 -20.47 19.58
C GLY A 102 -17.02 -19.16 19.32
N ASP A 103 -16.34 -18.06 19.00
CA ASP A 103 -16.94 -16.75 18.70
C ASP A 103 -17.37 -16.68 17.23
N VAL A 104 -18.61 -17.12 16.97
CA VAL A 104 -19.20 -17.13 15.62
C VAL A 104 -19.25 -15.74 14.99
N PRO A 105 -19.76 -14.67 15.64
CA PRO A 105 -19.76 -13.34 15.04
C PRO A 105 -18.37 -12.84 14.65
N ARG A 106 -17.34 -13.12 15.43
CA ARG A 106 -15.96 -12.72 15.12
C ARG A 106 -15.40 -13.53 13.94
N ARG A 107 -15.64 -14.83 13.92
CA ARG A 107 -15.25 -15.71 12.81
C ARG A 107 -15.90 -15.29 11.50
N ASP A 108 -17.20 -15.01 11.50
CA ASP A 108 -17.95 -14.62 10.31
C ASP A 108 -17.48 -13.25 9.76
N ARG A 109 -17.07 -12.31 10.64
CA ARG A 109 -16.41 -11.06 10.21
C ARG A 109 -15.07 -11.33 9.54
N ALA A 110 -14.23 -12.20 10.13
CA ALA A 110 -12.94 -12.56 9.56
C ALA A 110 -13.10 -13.25 8.20
N GLU A 111 -14.07 -14.16 8.08
CA GLU A 111 -14.44 -14.79 6.82
C GLU A 111 -14.82 -13.75 5.76
N GLY A 112 -15.68 -12.79 6.11
CA GLY A 112 -16.10 -11.73 5.19
C GLY A 112 -14.91 -10.94 4.66
N ARG A 113 -13.94 -10.63 5.54
CA ARG A 113 -12.71 -9.92 5.19
C ARG A 113 -11.79 -10.73 4.27
N LEU A 114 -11.63 -12.02 4.53
CA LEU A 114 -10.90 -12.92 3.63
C LEU A 114 -11.58 -13.00 2.26
N ALA A 115 -12.91 -13.18 2.23
CA ALA A 115 -13.68 -13.22 1.01
C ALA A 115 -13.62 -11.91 0.20
N ASP A 116 -13.54 -10.76 0.88
CA ASP A 116 -13.31 -9.46 0.24
C ASP A 116 -11.91 -9.36 -0.36
N GLY A 117 -10.88 -9.86 0.34
CA GLY A 117 -9.51 -9.94 -0.17
C GLY A 117 -9.41 -10.72 -1.48
N LEU A 118 -10.16 -11.82 -1.62
CA LEU A 118 -10.20 -12.62 -2.86
C LEU A 118 -10.77 -11.88 -4.08
N LYS A 119 -11.34 -10.68 -3.90
CA LYS A 119 -11.82 -9.82 -4.99
C LYS A 119 -10.71 -8.94 -5.57
N ASP A 120 -9.56 -8.87 -4.90
CA ASP A 120 -8.42 -8.09 -5.36
C ASP A 120 -7.97 -8.57 -6.76
N PRO A 121 -7.75 -7.64 -7.72
CA PRO A 121 -7.23 -8.00 -9.03
C PRO A 121 -5.96 -8.86 -8.99
N MET A 122 -5.09 -8.68 -7.99
CA MET A 122 -3.84 -9.43 -7.86
C MET A 122 -4.08 -10.91 -7.53
N ILE A 123 -5.14 -11.21 -6.76
CA ILE A 123 -5.48 -12.57 -6.32
C ILE A 123 -6.46 -13.23 -7.29
N LYS A 124 -7.38 -12.44 -7.88
CA LYS A 124 -8.45 -12.92 -8.74
C LYS A 124 -7.95 -13.73 -9.95
N TYR A 125 -6.76 -13.42 -10.46
CA TYR A 125 -6.18 -14.07 -11.64
C TYR A 125 -5.13 -15.13 -11.31
N SER A 126 -4.86 -15.40 -10.01
CA SER A 126 -3.99 -16.50 -9.60
C SER A 126 -4.57 -17.83 -10.09
N VAL A 127 -3.76 -18.58 -10.84
CA VAL A 127 -4.15 -19.90 -11.38
C VAL A 127 -4.50 -20.82 -10.22
N GLY A 128 -5.70 -21.41 -10.25
CA GLY A 128 -6.19 -22.33 -9.21
C GLY A 128 -6.82 -21.66 -7.98
N ASN A 129 -6.55 -20.37 -7.73
CA ASN A 129 -7.07 -19.59 -6.59
C ASN A 129 -7.04 -20.38 -5.25
N PRO A 130 -5.85 -20.85 -4.81
CA PRO A 130 -5.70 -21.69 -3.63
C PRO A 130 -6.24 -21.05 -2.35
N GLU A 131 -6.25 -19.72 -2.27
CA GLU A 131 -6.80 -18.97 -1.15
C GLU A 131 -8.33 -19.12 -1.06
N ARG A 132 -9.02 -19.18 -2.21
CA ARG A 132 -10.46 -19.48 -2.26
C ARG A 132 -10.73 -20.91 -1.82
N GLU A 133 -9.95 -21.87 -2.31
CA GLU A 133 -10.08 -23.27 -1.93
C GLU A 133 -9.89 -23.45 -0.41
N ALA A 134 -8.86 -22.81 0.16
CA ALA A 134 -8.60 -22.82 1.60
C ALA A 134 -9.77 -22.21 2.41
N LEU A 135 -10.37 -21.12 1.93
CA LEU A 135 -11.53 -20.52 2.59
C LEU A 135 -12.77 -21.41 2.52
N ASP A 136 -13.02 -22.06 1.37
CA ASP A 136 -14.14 -22.97 1.19
C ASP A 136 -13.99 -24.25 2.05
N GLU A 137 -12.78 -24.77 2.21
CA GLU A 137 -12.46 -25.86 3.13
C GLU A 137 -12.65 -25.45 4.60
N ALA A 138 -12.19 -24.25 4.98
CA ALA A 138 -12.34 -23.73 6.33
C ALA A 138 -13.82 -23.60 6.73
N ARG A 139 -14.69 -23.17 5.80
CA ARG A 139 -16.15 -23.14 6.00
C ARG A 139 -16.76 -24.51 6.30
N LEU A 140 -16.16 -25.57 5.76
CA LEU A 140 -16.55 -26.96 6.01
C LEU A 140 -15.91 -27.54 7.27
N GLY A 141 -15.09 -26.76 7.98
CA GLY A 141 -14.41 -27.13 9.21
C GLY A 141 -13.01 -27.70 9.03
N ASP A 142 -12.49 -27.79 7.80
CA ASP A 142 -11.10 -28.16 7.58
C ASP A 142 -10.19 -26.92 7.62
N LEU A 143 -9.50 -26.76 8.75
CA LEU A 143 -8.62 -25.62 9.00
C LEU A 143 -7.15 -25.91 8.66
N THR A 144 -6.86 -27.03 8.00
CA THR A 144 -5.48 -27.49 7.75
C THR A 144 -4.70 -26.47 6.94
N LYS A 145 -5.27 -25.97 5.83
CA LYS A 145 -4.62 -24.97 4.98
C LYS A 145 -4.44 -23.63 5.67
N PHE A 146 -5.43 -23.17 6.43
CA PHE A 146 -5.30 -21.93 7.22
C PHE A 146 -4.17 -22.03 8.25
N ARG A 147 -4.05 -23.16 8.95
CA ARG A 147 -2.97 -23.37 9.91
C ARG A 147 -1.60 -23.45 9.23
N GLN A 148 -1.51 -24.09 8.07
CA GLN A 148 -0.28 -24.14 7.28
C GLN A 148 0.13 -22.76 6.77
N GLU A 149 -0.83 -21.99 6.25
CA GLU A 149 -0.61 -20.62 5.78
C GLU A 149 -0.06 -19.74 6.90
N VAL A 150 -0.70 -19.79 8.08
CA VAL A 150 -0.23 -19.03 9.25
C VAL A 150 1.14 -19.50 9.74
N ALA A 151 1.44 -20.79 9.66
CA ALA A 151 2.75 -21.30 10.08
C ALA A 151 3.87 -20.94 9.10
N ALA A 152 3.56 -20.86 7.79
CA ALA A 152 4.56 -20.66 6.74
C ALA A 152 4.80 -19.19 6.41
N ASN A 153 3.73 -18.39 6.33
CA ASN A 153 3.75 -17.09 5.66
C ASN A 153 3.45 -15.92 6.59
N CYS A 154 2.92 -16.16 7.78
CA CYS A 154 2.64 -15.09 8.71
C CYS A 154 3.85 -14.74 9.58
N PRO A 155 4.28 -13.46 9.64
CA PRO A 155 5.32 -13.02 10.57
C PRO A 155 4.90 -13.32 12.02
N GLU A 156 5.77 -13.94 12.82
CA GLU A 156 5.50 -14.17 14.24
C GLU A 156 5.26 -12.83 14.95
N GLY A 157 4.05 -12.64 15.50
CA GLY A 157 3.67 -11.57 16.43
C GLY A 157 4.17 -10.14 16.15
N SER A 158 3.26 -9.28 15.69
CA SER A 158 3.27 -7.85 16.08
C SER A 158 2.48 -7.66 17.37
#